data_AF-A0A094LI07-F1
#
_entry.id   AF-A0A094LI07-F1
#
_cell.length_a   1.000
_cell.length_b   1.000
_cell.length_c   1.000
_cell.angle_alpha   90.00
_cell.angle_beta   90.00
_cell.angle_gamma   90.00
#
_symmetry.space_group_name_H-M   'P 1'
#
loop_
_entity.id
_entity.type
_entity.pdbx_description
1 polymer ?
#
loop_
_entity_poly.entity_id
_entity_poly.type
_entity_poly.pdbx_seq_one_letter_code
_entity_poly.pdbx_strand_id
1 'polypeptide(L)'
;LLEVENEQLQDQLREVRDENCRLYKLVREKDFEIKQLQKKIQEDRLALSGASGLAGDVAATKIVELAKKNREITAETESEKAKVKQLNNKVKELEKELQAAIEKIHSLGGGDAGIKQSTLKMIEGNLAESPEMKALQEKLTTANFKVMEYRNQLQSAKQELKMTQKLLANEVGEDVNIQNLLTNSGSWRGRAQKILVLQSKV
;
A
#
# COMPACT_ATOMS: atom_id res chain seq x y z
N LEU A 1 5.03 -71.94 -51.95
CA LEU A 1 5.19 -70.53 -52.42
C LEU A 1 3.97 -69.71 -52.01
N LEU A 2 2.77 -69.99 -52.54
CA LEU A 2 1.54 -69.28 -52.17
C LEU A 2 1.15 -69.38 -50.68
N GLU A 3 1.34 -70.54 -50.05
CA GLU A 3 1.05 -70.71 -48.61
C GLU A 3 1.95 -69.85 -47.73
N VAL A 4 3.26 -69.81 -48.04
CA VAL A 4 4.25 -68.99 -47.32
C VAL A 4 3.95 -67.50 -47.48
N GLU A 5 3.55 -67.07 -48.68
CA GLU A 5 3.14 -65.69 -48.95
C GLU A 5 1.86 -65.33 -48.18
N ASN A 6 0.91 -66.25 -48.09
CA ASN A 6 -0.33 -66.05 -47.33
C ASN A 6 -0.06 -65.97 -45.81
N GLU A 7 0.82 -66.82 -45.27
CA GLU A 7 1.27 -66.72 -43.87
C GLU A 7 1.95 -65.38 -43.59
N GLN A 8 2.86 -64.95 -44.47
CA GLN A 8 3.56 -63.68 -44.32
C GLN A 8 2.61 -62.47 -44.37
N LEU A 9 1.60 -62.50 -45.25
CA LEU A 9 0.56 -61.47 -45.30
C LEU A 9 -0.32 -61.47 -44.05
N GLN A 10 -0.63 -62.64 -43.48
CA GLN A 10 -1.41 -62.74 -42.24
C GLN A 10 -0.63 -62.19 -41.04
N ASP A 11 0.67 -62.42 -40.98
CA ASP A 11 1.53 -61.87 -39.93
C ASP A 11 1.66 -60.35 -40.05
N GLN A 12 1.88 -59.82 -41.25
CA GLN A 12 1.87 -58.38 -41.50
C GLN A 12 0.52 -57.74 -41.12
N LEU A 13 -0.59 -58.40 -41.45
CA LEU A 13 -1.92 -57.91 -41.08
C LEU A 13 -2.10 -57.88 -39.56
N ARG A 14 -1.54 -58.86 -38.83
CA ARG A 14 -1.55 -58.90 -37.36
C ARG A 14 -0.72 -57.77 -36.78
N GLU A 15 0.52 -57.59 -37.24
CA GLU A 15 1.40 -56.51 -36.79
C GLU A 15 0.77 -55.13 -37.00
N VAL A 16 0.19 -54.87 -38.17
CA VAL A 16 -0.48 -53.60 -38.47
C VAL A 16 -1.71 -53.39 -37.60
N ARG A 17 -2.45 -54.44 -37.24
CA ARG A 17 -3.59 -54.35 -36.31
C ARG A 17 -3.12 -54.03 -34.89
N ASP A 18 -2.05 -54.66 -34.44
CA ASP A 18 -1.48 -54.44 -33.11
C ASP A 18 -0.91 -53.02 -32.98
N GLU A 19 -0.21 -52.54 -34.01
CA GLU A 19 0.30 -51.17 -34.05
C GLU A 19 -0.84 -50.15 -34.10
N ASN A 20 -1.88 -50.38 -34.91
CA ASN A 20 -3.08 -49.54 -34.89
C ASN A 20 -3.73 -49.49 -33.50
N CYS A 21 -3.84 -50.61 -32.80
CA CYS A 21 -4.37 -50.66 -31.45
C CYS A 21 -3.52 -49.83 -30.47
N ARG A 22 -2.20 -49.89 -30.59
CA ARG A 22 -1.27 -49.09 -29.78
C ARG A 22 -1.41 -47.59 -30.08
N LEU A 23 -1.50 -47.21 -31.35
CA LEU A 23 -1.70 -45.82 -31.77
C LEU A 23 -3.03 -45.28 -31.25
N TYR A 24 -4.12 -46.04 -31.34
CA TYR A 24 -5.42 -45.60 -30.79
C TYR A 24 -5.38 -45.36 -29.28
N LYS A 25 -4.64 -46.18 -28.51
CA LYS A 25 -4.46 -45.94 -27.07
C LYS A 25 -3.68 -44.66 -26.81
N LEU A 26 -2.56 -44.46 -27.51
CA LEU A 26 -1.73 -43.27 -27.36
C LEU A 26 -2.49 -41.99 -27.73
N VAL A 27 -3.29 -42.02 -28.79
CA VAL A 27 -4.14 -40.88 -29.18
C VAL A 27 -5.14 -40.54 -28.07
N ARG A 28 -5.81 -41.53 -27.48
CA ARG A 28 -6.73 -41.28 -26.36
C ARG A 28 -6.03 -40.70 -25.13
N GLU A 29 -4.84 -41.18 -24.80
CA GLU A 29 -4.03 -40.65 -23.70
C GLU A 29 -3.67 -39.18 -23.95
N LYS A 30 -3.24 -38.86 -25.18
CA LYS A 30 -2.89 -37.48 -25.58
C LYS A 30 -4.12 -36.57 -25.62
N ASP A 31 -5.26 -37.05 -26.11
CA ASP A 31 -6.52 -36.30 -26.07
C ASP A 31 -6.96 -35.98 -24.64
N PHE A 32 -6.76 -36.92 -23.71
CA PHE A 32 -7.03 -36.69 -22.30
C PHE A 32 -6.06 -35.65 -21.71
N GLU A 33 -4.77 -35.75 -22.00
CA GLU A 33 -3.76 -34.78 -21.58
C GLU A 33 -4.09 -33.36 -22.11
N ILE A 34 -4.46 -33.25 -23.38
CA ILE A 34 -4.88 -31.99 -24.01
C ILE A 34 -6.09 -31.40 -23.27
N LYS A 35 -7.11 -32.21 -22.98
CA LYS A 35 -8.30 -31.75 -22.23
C LYS A 35 -7.93 -31.22 -20.84
N GLN A 36 -7.03 -31.89 -20.14
CA GLN A 36 -6.58 -31.48 -18.81
C GLN A 36 -5.77 -30.18 -18.86
N LEU A 37 -4.88 -30.03 -19.85
CA LEU A 37 -4.13 -28.80 -20.06
C LEU A 37 -5.04 -27.63 -20.43
N GLN A 38 -6.02 -27.84 -21.31
CA GLN A 38 -7.02 -26.82 -21.65
C GLN A 38 -7.84 -26.38 -20.43
N LYS A 39 -8.26 -27.35 -19.60
CA LYS A 39 -8.95 -27.06 -18.34
C LYS A 39 -8.07 -26.21 -17.40
N LYS A 40 -6.80 -26.58 -17.23
CA LYS A 40 -5.86 -25.82 -16.41
C LYS A 40 -5.64 -24.39 -16.93
N ILE A 41 -5.45 -24.21 -18.24
CA ILE A 41 -5.33 -22.87 -18.85
C ILE A 41 -6.58 -22.03 -18.57
N GLN A 42 -7.77 -22.63 -18.66
CA GLN A 42 -9.02 -21.93 -18.38
C GLN A 42 -9.14 -21.54 -16.90
N GLU A 43 -8.75 -22.43 -15.98
CA GLU A 43 -8.71 -22.15 -14.54
C GLU A 43 -7.69 -21.05 -14.20
N ASP A 44 -6.48 -21.13 -14.74
CA ASP A 44 -5.42 -20.13 -14.57
C ASP A 44 -5.87 -18.78 -15.14
N ARG A 45 -6.55 -18.77 -16.29
CA ARG A 45 -7.12 -17.55 -16.88
C ARG A 45 -8.21 -16.96 -16.00
N LEU A 46 -9.08 -17.77 -15.40
CA LEU A 46 -10.12 -17.30 -14.46
C LEU A 46 -9.52 -16.78 -13.16
N ALA A 47 -8.46 -17.41 -12.66
CA ALA A 47 -7.71 -16.96 -11.49
C ALA A 47 -6.99 -15.63 -11.75
N LEU A 48 -6.32 -15.50 -12.90
CA LEU A 48 -5.58 -14.30 -13.29
C LEU A 48 -6.51 -13.15 -13.68
N SER A 49 -7.64 -13.46 -14.31
CA SER A 49 -8.70 -12.50 -14.62
C SER A 49 -9.53 -12.15 -13.38
N GLY A 50 -9.35 -12.84 -12.25
CA GLY A 50 -10.06 -12.60 -11.00
C GLY A 50 -11.58 -12.63 -11.13
N ALA A 51 -12.17 -13.78 -11.50
CA ALA A 51 -13.64 -14.04 -11.48
C ALA A 51 -14.58 -13.02 -12.19
N SER A 52 -14.07 -11.96 -12.80
CA SER A 52 -14.78 -10.97 -13.58
C SER A 52 -13.70 -10.12 -14.24
N GLY A 53 -13.73 -9.92 -15.57
CA GLY A 53 -12.71 -9.12 -16.29
C GLY A 53 -12.41 -7.75 -15.67
N LEU A 54 -13.31 -7.25 -14.81
CA LEU A 54 -13.14 -6.06 -13.98
C LEU A 54 -11.97 -6.14 -12.98
N ALA A 55 -11.63 -7.29 -12.39
CA ALA A 55 -10.61 -7.36 -11.34
C ALA A 55 -9.18 -7.17 -11.87
N GLY A 56 -8.87 -7.73 -13.04
CA GLY A 56 -7.59 -7.51 -13.74
C GLY A 56 -7.42 -6.04 -14.17
N ASP A 57 -8.49 -5.44 -14.69
CA ASP A 57 -8.51 -4.02 -15.04
C ASP A 57 -8.37 -3.11 -13.80
N VAL A 58 -8.96 -3.49 -12.66
CA VAL A 58 -8.80 -2.79 -11.38
C VAL A 58 -7.36 -2.88 -10.87
N ALA A 59 -6.69 -4.02 -10.98
CA ALA A 59 -5.29 -4.15 -10.60
C ALA A 59 -4.37 -3.32 -11.52
N ALA A 60 -4.58 -3.38 -12.84
CA ALA A 60 -3.81 -2.61 -13.81
C ALA A 60 -3.99 -1.09 -13.62
N THR A 61 -5.23 -0.62 -13.44
CA THR A 61 -5.51 0.78 -13.13
C THR A 61 -4.87 1.21 -11.81
N LYS A 62 -4.90 0.34 -10.78
CA LYS A 62 -4.26 0.66 -9.50
C LYS A 62 -2.74 0.74 -9.58
N ILE A 63 -2.11 -0.12 -10.38
CA ILE A 63 -0.66 -0.05 -10.65
C ILE A 63 -0.30 1.28 -11.30
N VAL A 64 -1.06 1.72 -12.30
CA VAL A 64 -0.82 3.01 -12.98
C VAL A 64 -1.05 4.19 -12.03
N GLU A 65 -2.12 4.16 -11.23
CA GLU A 65 -2.42 5.19 -10.24
C GLU A 65 -1.31 5.31 -9.19
N LEU A 66 -0.86 4.18 -8.63
CA LEU A 66 0.26 4.15 -7.67
C LEU A 66 1.56 4.63 -8.32
N ALA A 67 1.82 4.28 -9.57
CA ALA A 67 2.99 4.77 -10.30
C ALA A 67 2.95 6.29 -10.50
N LYS A 68 1.78 6.86 -10.82
CA LYS A 68 1.59 8.32 -10.91
C LYS A 68 1.83 8.99 -9.55
N LYS A 69 1.23 8.46 -8.48
CA LYS A 69 1.41 8.98 -7.12
C LYS A 69 2.88 8.92 -6.66
N ASN A 70 3.60 7.86 -7.00
CA ASN A 70 5.03 7.76 -6.71
C ASN A 70 5.85 8.83 -7.44
N ARG A 71 5.53 9.14 -8.70
CA ARG A 71 6.19 10.23 -9.44
C ARG A 71 5.92 11.59 -8.80
N GLU A 72 4.68 11.86 -8.40
CA GLU A 72 4.30 13.11 -7.73
C GLU A 72 5.04 13.28 -6.39
N ILE A 73 5.02 12.27 -5.53
CA ILE A 73 5.73 12.28 -4.24
C ILE A 73 7.24 12.51 -4.45
N THR A 74 7.82 11.91 -5.48
CA THR A 74 9.24 12.09 -5.82
C THR A 74 9.52 13.55 -6.21
N ALA A 75 8.69 14.14 -7.07
CA ALA A 75 8.84 15.54 -7.47
C ALA A 75 8.66 16.51 -6.30
N GLU A 76 7.68 16.27 -5.43
CA GLU A 76 7.44 17.08 -4.23
C GLU A 76 8.61 16.98 -3.24
N THR A 77 9.15 15.78 -3.04
CA THR A 77 10.33 15.55 -2.19
C THR A 77 11.55 16.32 -2.71
N GLU A 78 11.81 16.30 -4.01
CA GLU A 78 12.95 17.03 -4.59
C GLU A 78 12.73 18.56 -4.55
N SER A 79 11.50 19.04 -4.76
CA SER A 79 11.17 20.45 -4.59
C SER A 79 11.41 20.92 -3.15
N GLU A 80 11.00 20.13 -2.17
CA GLU A 80 11.16 20.48 -0.76
C GLU A 80 12.64 20.45 -0.33
N LYS A 81 13.42 19.47 -0.80
CA LYS A 81 14.89 19.47 -0.62
C LYS A 81 15.54 20.72 -1.18
N ALA A 82 15.09 21.19 -2.35
CA ALA A 82 15.60 22.42 -2.96
C ALA A 82 15.27 23.66 -2.12
N LYS A 83 14.04 23.78 -1.61
CA LYS A 83 13.65 24.87 -0.70
C LYS A 83 14.45 24.84 0.61
N VAL A 84 14.62 23.67 1.22
CA VAL A 84 15.43 23.50 2.44
C VAL A 84 16.87 23.96 2.19
N LYS A 85 17.45 23.61 1.03
CA LYS A 85 18.79 24.05 0.66
C LYS A 85 18.87 25.58 0.51
N GLN A 86 17.88 26.21 -0.14
CA GLN A 86 17.80 27.66 -0.29
C GLN A 86 17.68 28.37 1.06
N LEU A 87 16.76 27.92 1.92
CA LEU A 87 16.56 28.48 3.25
C LEU A 87 17.82 28.33 4.12
N ASN A 88 18.47 27.17 4.08
CA ASN A 88 19.71 26.94 4.82
C ASN A 88 20.84 27.86 4.36
N ASN A 89 20.94 28.13 3.05
CA ASN A 89 21.89 29.12 2.54
C ASN A 89 21.54 30.54 3.04
N LYS A 90 20.26 30.89 3.06
CA LYS A 90 19.83 32.22 3.53
C LYS A 90 20.10 32.42 5.03
N VAL A 91 19.90 31.38 5.84
CA VAL A 91 20.26 31.39 7.26
C VAL A 91 21.76 31.65 7.42
N LYS A 92 22.61 30.93 6.70
CA LYS A 92 24.07 31.13 6.75
C LYS A 92 24.51 32.52 6.30
N GLU A 93 23.83 33.11 5.31
CA GLU A 93 24.09 34.50 4.90
C GLU A 93 23.73 35.48 6.01
N LEU A 94 22.54 35.35 6.60
CA LEU A 94 22.09 36.21 7.70
C LEU A 94 22.98 36.07 8.94
N GLU A 95 23.44 34.85 9.27
CA GLU A 95 24.40 34.60 10.35
C GLU A 95 25.73 35.33 10.11
N LYS A 96 26.22 35.33 8.86
CA LYS A 96 27.43 36.08 8.48
C LYS A 96 27.23 37.60 8.55
N GLU A 97 26.10 38.10 8.05
CA GLU A 97 25.75 39.53 8.13
C GLU A 97 25.65 40.00 9.59
N LEU A 98 25.03 39.18 10.45
CA LEU A 98 24.94 39.45 11.89
C LEU A 98 26.33 39.49 12.54
N GLN A 99 27.19 38.52 12.24
CA GLN A 99 28.56 38.48 12.76
C GLN A 99 29.37 39.71 12.32
N ALA A 100 29.27 40.10 11.05
CA ALA A 100 29.91 41.30 10.52
C ALA A 100 29.38 42.59 11.18
N ALA A 101 28.09 42.67 11.47
CA ALA A 101 27.50 43.80 12.18
C ALA A 101 28.01 43.90 13.63
N ILE A 102 28.13 42.78 14.34
CA ILE A 102 28.71 42.71 15.69
C ILE A 102 30.17 43.18 15.69
N GLU A 103 30.97 42.72 14.74
CA GLU A 103 32.39 43.12 14.59
C GLU A 103 32.53 44.62 14.24
N LYS A 104 31.61 45.16 13.44
CA LYS A 104 31.57 46.59 13.11
C LYS A 104 31.20 47.47 14.31
N ILE A 105 30.28 47.01 15.17
CA ILE A 105 29.95 47.66 16.45
C ILE A 105 31.17 47.65 17.38
N HIS A 106 31.92 46.54 17.43
CA HIS A 106 33.14 46.44 18.23
C HIS A 106 34.28 47.35 17.73
N SER A 107 34.37 47.64 16.43
CA SER A 107 35.47 48.43 15.84
C SER A 107 35.24 49.95 15.79
N LEU A 108 33.99 50.42 15.88
CA LEU A 108 33.64 51.86 15.84
C LEU A 108 33.82 52.62 17.18
N GLY A 109 34.36 51.97 18.21
CA GLY A 109 34.90 52.63 19.39
C GLY A 109 33.98 52.71 20.62
N GLY A 110 34.55 52.38 21.78
CA GLY A 110 33.93 52.61 23.09
C GLY A 110 34.49 51.72 24.19
N GLY A 111 35.75 51.95 24.59
CA GLY A 111 36.21 51.49 25.89
C GLY A 111 35.44 52.21 26.98
N ASP A 112 34.48 51.53 27.61
CA ASP A 112 34.16 51.73 29.02
C ASP A 112 33.35 50.53 29.51
N ALA A 113 33.80 49.96 30.63
CA ALA A 113 33.24 48.76 31.25
C ALA A 113 31.90 49.01 31.98
N GLY A 114 31.29 50.19 31.86
CA GLY A 114 30.10 50.57 32.64
C GLY A 114 28.74 50.45 31.95
N ILE A 115 28.65 50.51 30.62
CA ILE A 115 27.33 50.70 29.94
C ILE A 115 26.65 49.38 29.57
N LYS A 116 27.38 48.27 29.56
CA LYS A 116 26.88 46.95 29.10
C LYS A 116 25.79 46.34 29.98
N GLN A 117 25.58 46.78 31.23
CA GLN A 117 24.57 46.17 32.10
C GLN A 117 23.22 46.92 32.10
N SER A 118 23.19 48.18 31.69
CA SER A 118 21.98 49.01 31.65
C SER A 118 21.22 48.83 30.33
N THR A 119 21.92 48.81 29.20
CA THR A 119 21.29 48.71 27.88
C THR A 119 20.88 47.28 27.54
N LEU A 120 21.60 46.25 28.03
CA LEU A 120 21.14 44.86 27.95
C LEU A 120 19.89 44.63 28.79
N LYS A 121 19.78 45.21 30.00
CA LYS A 121 18.56 45.10 30.82
C LYS A 121 17.35 45.82 30.20
N MET A 122 17.56 46.92 29.48
CA MET A 122 16.49 47.64 28.76
C MET A 122 16.00 46.91 27.49
N ILE A 123 16.87 46.13 26.84
CA ILE A 123 16.51 45.35 25.64
C ILE A 123 15.95 43.98 26.04
N GLU A 124 16.50 43.36 27.09
CA GLU A 124 16.06 42.07 27.62
C GLU A 124 14.72 42.20 28.40
N GLY A 125 14.45 43.38 28.98
CA GLY A 125 13.18 43.70 29.63
C GLY A 125 12.04 44.14 28.70
N ASN A 126 12.33 44.51 27.45
CA ASN A 126 11.33 44.96 26.46
C ASN A 126 11.12 43.99 25.29
N LEU A 127 11.94 42.93 25.16
CA LEU A 127 11.61 41.78 24.30
C LEU A 127 10.74 40.74 25.00
N ALA A 128 10.62 40.82 26.32
CA ALA A 128 9.66 40.04 27.08
C ALA A 128 8.27 40.67 26.93
N GLU A 129 7.43 40.04 26.11
CA GLU A 129 5.97 40.15 26.16
C GLU A 129 5.32 41.38 25.50
N SER A 130 5.43 41.50 24.18
CA SER A 130 4.24 42.01 23.46
C SER A 130 3.05 41.09 23.81
N PRO A 131 1.88 41.62 24.18
CA PRO A 131 0.68 40.80 24.45
C PRO A 131 0.33 39.91 23.25
N GLU A 132 0.71 40.31 22.03
CA GLU A 132 0.53 39.53 20.82
C GLU A 132 1.49 38.34 20.74
N MET A 133 2.73 38.48 21.19
CA MET A 133 3.69 37.37 21.25
C MET A 133 3.24 36.30 22.26
N LYS A 134 2.74 36.72 23.43
CA LYS A 134 2.13 35.83 24.42
C LYS A 134 0.89 35.13 23.87
N ALA A 135 -0.02 35.87 23.24
CA ALA A 135 -1.22 35.31 22.63
C ALA A 135 -0.90 34.32 21.50
N LEU A 136 0.14 34.59 20.70
CA LEU A 136 0.62 33.67 19.67
C LEU A 136 1.26 32.42 20.27
N GLN A 137 2.04 32.56 21.35
CA GLN A 137 2.63 31.43 22.05
C GLN A 137 1.57 30.54 22.70
N GLU A 138 0.55 31.11 23.34
CA GLU A 138 -0.59 30.37 23.90
C GLU A 138 -1.44 29.70 22.81
N LYS A 139 -1.65 30.35 21.67
CA LYS A 139 -2.31 29.73 20.51
C LYS A 139 -1.48 28.57 19.97
N LEU A 140 -0.16 28.70 19.91
CA LEU A 140 0.74 27.64 19.45
C LEU A 140 0.71 26.44 20.40
N THR A 141 0.77 26.66 21.72
CA THR A 141 0.70 25.57 22.71
C THR A 141 -0.67 24.90 22.68
N THR A 142 -1.75 25.67 22.57
CA THR A 142 -3.13 25.13 22.44
C THR A 142 -3.28 24.30 21.16
N ALA A 143 -2.75 24.78 20.03
CA ALA A 143 -2.79 24.05 18.77
C ALA A 143 -1.98 22.76 18.84
N ASN A 144 -0.76 22.80 19.40
CA ASN A 144 0.07 21.61 19.61
C ASN A 144 -0.60 20.58 20.51
N PHE A 145 -1.26 21.02 21.58
CA PHE A 145 -2.04 20.15 22.45
C PHE A 145 -3.18 19.47 21.69
N LYS A 146 -3.96 20.23 20.90
CA LYS A 146 -5.03 19.67 20.05
C LYS A 146 -4.51 18.68 19.02
N VAL A 147 -3.36 18.95 18.40
CA VAL A 147 -2.72 18.02 17.46
C VAL A 147 -2.38 16.70 18.13
N MET A 148 -1.83 16.75 19.35
CA MET A 148 -1.52 15.57 20.13
C MET A 148 -2.80 14.81 20.52
N GLU A 149 -3.85 15.51 20.92
CA GLU A 149 -5.14 14.93 21.26
C GLU A 149 -5.78 14.21 20.06
N TYR A 150 -5.85 14.87 18.89
CA TYR A 150 -6.37 14.25 17.67
C TYR A 150 -5.54 13.07 17.20
N ARG A 151 -4.21 13.11 17.37
CA ARG A 151 -3.35 11.96 17.06
C ARG A 151 -3.69 10.76 17.95
N ASN A 152 -3.95 10.99 19.23
CA ASN A 152 -4.34 9.95 20.18
C ASN A 152 -5.74 9.39 19.87
N GLN A 153 -6.72 10.26 19.61
CA GLN A 153 -8.07 9.86 19.21
C GLN A 153 -8.05 9.03 17.93
N LEU A 154 -7.27 9.45 16.92
CA LEU A 154 -7.12 8.71 15.66
C LEU A 154 -6.51 7.32 15.89
N GLN A 155 -5.55 7.19 16.81
CA GLN A 155 -4.94 5.91 17.15
C GLN A 155 -5.94 4.98 17.84
N SER A 156 -6.71 5.51 18.80
CA SER A 156 -7.78 4.77 19.50
C SER A 156 -8.86 4.30 18.52
N ALA A 157 -9.38 5.19 17.67
CA ALA A 157 -10.37 4.84 16.64
C ALA A 157 -9.85 3.78 15.66
N LYS A 158 -8.57 3.83 15.27
CA LYS A 158 -7.94 2.79 14.43
C LYS A 158 -7.88 1.43 15.13
N GLN A 159 -7.63 1.40 16.44
CA GLN A 159 -7.60 0.16 17.21
C GLN A 159 -9.00 -0.44 17.35
N GLU A 160 -10.00 0.38 17.68
CA GLU A 160 -11.40 -0.02 17.75
C GLU A 160 -11.91 -0.54 16.40
N LEU A 161 -11.55 0.11 15.30
CA LEU A 161 -11.89 -0.34 13.95
C LEU A 161 -11.30 -1.72 13.65
N LYS A 162 -10.03 -1.95 14.00
CA LYS A 162 -9.39 -3.27 13.85
C LYS A 162 -10.08 -4.34 14.68
N MET A 163 -10.47 -4.01 15.91
CA MET A 163 -11.18 -4.95 16.79
C MET A 163 -12.56 -5.29 16.22
N THR A 164 -13.29 -4.29 15.75
CA THR A 164 -14.61 -4.45 15.12
C THR A 164 -14.51 -5.30 13.85
N GLN A 165 -13.49 -5.08 13.01
CA GLN A 165 -13.23 -5.89 11.83
C GLN A 165 -12.96 -7.36 12.16
N LYS A 166 -12.20 -7.63 13.23
CA LYS A 166 -11.95 -9.00 13.71
C LYS A 166 -13.24 -9.67 14.21
N LEU A 167 -14.04 -8.97 15.01
CA LEU A 167 -15.32 -9.48 15.48
C LEU A 167 -16.26 -9.79 14.31
N LEU A 168 -16.32 -8.91 13.32
CA LEU A 168 -17.12 -9.11 12.12
C LEU A 168 -16.62 -10.31 11.31
N ALA A 169 -15.30 -10.47 11.13
CA ALA A 169 -14.74 -11.64 10.46
C ALA A 169 -15.11 -12.95 11.17
N ASN A 170 -15.12 -12.97 12.52
CA ASN A 170 -15.52 -14.15 13.29
C ASN A 170 -17.01 -14.52 13.09
N GLU A 171 -17.88 -13.52 12.97
CA GLU A 171 -19.33 -13.71 12.76
C GLU A 171 -19.65 -14.13 11.32
N VAL A 172 -18.88 -13.60 10.37
CA VAL A 172 -19.11 -13.80 8.94
C VAL A 172 -18.41 -15.08 8.43
N GLY A 173 -17.32 -15.49 9.07
CA GLY A 173 -16.44 -16.59 8.67
C GLY A 173 -15.11 -16.06 8.13
N GLU A 174 -14.02 -16.75 8.45
CA GLU A 174 -12.64 -16.32 8.16
C GLU A 174 -12.35 -16.17 6.65
N ASP A 175 -13.07 -16.92 5.81
CA ASP A 175 -12.89 -16.92 4.35
C ASP A 175 -13.75 -15.88 3.59
N VAL A 176 -14.49 -15.02 4.30
CA VAL A 176 -15.44 -14.10 3.67
C VAL A 176 -14.87 -12.67 3.63
N ASN A 177 -14.70 -12.16 2.41
CA ASN A 177 -14.29 -10.78 2.20
C ASN A 177 -15.44 -9.81 2.53
N ILE A 178 -15.28 -9.06 3.63
CA ILE A 178 -16.26 -8.07 4.13
C ILE A 178 -16.59 -7.00 3.07
N GLN A 179 -15.65 -6.61 2.22
CA GLN A 179 -15.88 -5.63 1.14
C GLN A 179 -16.87 -6.17 0.09
N ASN A 180 -16.90 -7.49 -0.14
CA ASN A 180 -17.83 -8.11 -1.08
C ASN A 180 -19.25 -8.22 -0.51
N LEU A 181 -19.41 -8.19 0.81
CA LEU A 181 -20.73 -8.16 1.46
C LEU A 181 -21.38 -6.80 1.40
N LEU A 182 -20.58 -5.74 1.44
CA LEU A 182 -21.04 -4.36 1.24
C LEU A 182 -21.65 -4.16 -0.15
N THR A 183 -21.13 -4.85 -1.17
CA THR A 183 -21.62 -4.76 -2.56
C THR A 183 -22.72 -5.77 -2.88
N ASN A 184 -22.72 -6.96 -2.28
CA ASN A 184 -23.67 -8.05 -2.55
C ASN A 184 -24.34 -8.58 -1.27
N SER A 185 -25.07 -7.72 -0.55
CA SER A 185 -25.67 -8.02 0.76
C SER A 185 -26.87 -8.97 0.72
N GLY A 186 -27.51 -9.16 -0.43
CA GLY A 186 -28.83 -9.81 -0.52
C GLY A 186 -28.87 -11.34 -0.37
N SER A 187 -27.76 -12.05 -0.59
CA SER A 187 -27.74 -13.53 -0.59
C SER A 187 -26.93 -14.15 0.57
N TRP A 188 -26.30 -13.33 1.39
CA TRP A 188 -25.38 -13.83 2.40
C TRP A 188 -26.09 -14.12 3.73
N ARG A 189 -25.77 -15.28 4.33
CA ARG A 189 -26.26 -15.67 5.66
C ARG A 189 -25.08 -15.86 6.61
N GLY A 190 -25.25 -15.34 7.82
CA GLY A 190 -24.26 -15.42 8.91
C GLY A 190 -23.89 -16.83 9.33
N ARG A 191 -22.73 -16.96 9.96
CA ARG A 191 -22.25 -18.25 10.48
C ARG A 191 -23.21 -18.81 11.52
N ALA A 192 -23.72 -17.99 12.44
CA ALA A 192 -24.72 -18.39 13.42
C ALA A 192 -25.98 -18.99 12.76
N GLN A 193 -26.49 -18.34 11.70
CA GLN A 193 -27.66 -18.83 10.97
C GLN A 193 -27.36 -20.12 10.19
N LYS A 194 -26.17 -20.24 9.59
CA LYS A 194 -25.73 -21.49 8.95
C LYS A 194 -25.66 -22.64 9.94
N ILE A 195 -25.12 -22.41 11.14
CA ILE A 195 -25.06 -23.40 12.22
C ILE A 195 -26.47 -23.84 12.62
N LEU A 196 -27.39 -22.91 12.87
CA LEU A 196 -28.78 -23.22 13.22
C LEU A 196 -29.49 -24.04 12.12
N VAL A 197 -29.28 -23.70 10.85
CA VAL A 197 -29.84 -24.45 9.72
C VAL A 197 -29.25 -25.86 9.62
N LEU A 198 -27.98 -26.06 9.97
CA LEU A 198 -27.36 -27.39 10.00
C LEU A 198 -27.87 -28.21 11.18
N GLN A 199 -28.01 -27.60 12.37
CA GLN A 199 -28.54 -28.24 13.56
C GLN A 199 -30.00 -28.69 13.41
N SER A 200 -30.82 -27.97 12.64
CA SER A 200 -32.22 -28.34 12.37
C SER A 200 -32.40 -29.44 11.32
N LYS A 201 -31.31 -29.86 10.66
CA LYS A 201 -31.32 -30.92 9.63
C LYS A 201 -30.82 -32.28 10.13
N VAL A 202 -30.40 -32.36 11.39
CA VAL A 202 -30.00 -33.58 12.10
C VAL A 202 -31.11 -33.96 13.07
#